data_AF-A0A5N6RSL5-F1
#
_entry.id   AF-A0A5N6RSL5-F1
#
_cell.length_a   1.000
_cell.length_b   1.000
_cell.length_c   1.000
_cell.angle_alpha   90.00
_cell.angle_beta   90.00
_cell.angle_gamma   90.00
#
_symmetry.space_group_name_H-M   'P 1'
#
loop_
_entity.id
_entity.type
_entity.pdbx_description
1 polymer ?
#
loop_
_entity_poly.entity_id
_entity_poly.type
_entity_poly.pdbx_seq_one_letter_code
_entity_poly.pdbx_strand_id
1 'polypeptide(L)'
;MGSSSFLKRLLWKWQKLERGWGLTVCFGSFTGVSSGLAAMFSLILYKIWFWVALCYEFYILRSYQLLNSDDHANFLRKNNRNPADYRPDIVHQALLMILDSRINKSGRLRAVYVRTEKGILIEVKPYVRIPRTFKRFAGIMLQLLQKLSISAVGKREKLLRVIKNPVTQYLPINSRRIGLSHSSDKLVNINQYVASAGSDVDLVFVVGAMAHGKIDKDYADDFISVSGYPLSAAYCISMITIALEAKGMLILLVAVMGHEPPLSMICINGSSYKSAFG
;
A
#
# COMPACT_ATOMS: atom_id res chain seq x y z
N MET A 1 -26.08 26.25 13.98
CA MET A 1 -25.70 27.68 14.11
C MET A 1 -24.17 27.86 14.14
N GLY A 2 -23.43 27.48 13.07
CA GLY A 2 -21.95 27.53 13.07
C GLY A 2 -21.29 28.16 11.83
N SER A 3 -22.08 28.62 10.86
CA SER A 3 -21.57 29.12 9.56
C SER A 3 -20.95 30.52 9.65
N SER A 4 -21.52 31.39 10.50
CA SER A 4 -21.06 32.79 10.68
C SER A 4 -19.65 32.89 11.28
N SER A 5 -19.31 32.03 12.24
CA SER A 5 -17.97 32.00 12.86
C SER A 5 -16.89 31.44 11.96
N PHE A 6 -17.25 30.59 10.98
CA PHE A 6 -16.32 29.97 10.05
C PHE A 6 -15.90 30.93 8.93
N LEU A 7 -16.87 31.66 8.36
CA LEU A 7 -16.64 32.73 7.40
C LEU A 7 -15.72 33.83 7.97
N LYS A 8 -15.95 34.24 9.22
CA LYS A 8 -15.08 35.21 9.92
C LYS A 8 -13.65 34.70 10.09
N ARG A 9 -13.47 33.40 10.34
CA ARG A 9 -12.16 32.75 10.53
C ARG A 9 -11.40 32.58 9.20
N LEU A 10 -12.12 32.37 8.10
CA LEU A 10 -11.58 32.36 6.74
C LEU A 10 -11.17 33.78 6.29
N LEU A 11 -12.03 34.78 6.53
CA LEU A 11 -11.74 36.20 6.27
C LEU A 11 -10.51 36.68 7.03
N TRP A 12 -10.35 36.29 8.30
CA TRP A 12 -9.17 36.64 9.08
C TRP A 12 -7.88 35.98 8.57
N LYS A 13 -7.95 34.70 8.15
CA LYS A 13 -6.82 34.02 7.50
C LYS A 13 -6.45 34.66 6.16
N TRP A 14 -7.44 35.15 5.42
CA TRP A 14 -7.26 35.86 4.15
C TRP A 14 -6.59 37.22 4.35
N GLN A 15 -7.07 38.04 5.28
CA GLN A 15 -6.45 39.34 5.65
C GLN A 15 -5.02 39.22 6.21
N LYS A 16 -4.65 38.05 6.76
CA LYS A 16 -3.28 37.76 7.23
C LYS A 16 -2.36 37.30 6.09
N LEU A 17 -2.92 36.63 5.08
CA LEU A 17 -2.21 36.26 3.84
C LEU A 17 -1.92 37.48 2.97
N GLU A 18 -2.85 38.43 2.86
CA GLU A 18 -2.62 39.71 2.16
C GLU A 18 -1.54 40.58 2.83
N ARG A 19 -1.39 40.49 4.17
CA ARG A 19 -0.35 41.25 4.89
C ARG A 19 1.02 40.57 4.92
N GLY A 20 1.08 39.26 4.73
CA GLY A 20 2.33 38.47 4.79
C GLY A 20 3.07 38.37 3.45
N TRP A 21 2.34 38.48 2.35
CA TRP A 21 2.92 38.67 1.03
C TRP A 21 2.81 40.16 0.74
N GLY A 22 3.93 40.87 0.76
CA GLY A 22 4.00 42.26 0.31
C GLY A 22 3.70 42.39 -1.19
N LEU A 23 2.51 41.98 -1.63
CA LEU A 23 1.88 42.45 -2.84
C LEU A 23 1.33 43.85 -2.53
N THR A 24 2.26 44.79 -2.36
CA THR A 24 2.04 46.09 -2.96
C THR A 24 1.92 45.78 -4.45
N VAL A 25 0.69 45.59 -4.93
CA VAL A 25 0.40 45.70 -6.35
C VAL A 25 0.85 47.10 -6.71
N CYS A 26 2.04 47.22 -7.30
CA CYS A 26 2.48 48.45 -7.94
C CYS A 26 1.40 48.77 -8.99
N PHE A 27 0.47 49.67 -8.64
CA PHE A 27 -0.32 50.42 -9.60
C PHE A 27 0.65 51.35 -10.34
N GLY A 28 1.51 50.76 -11.17
CA GLY A 28 2.27 51.47 -12.19
C GLY A 28 1.30 51.83 -13.31
N SER A 29 0.81 53.07 -13.25
CA SER A 29 0.33 53.91 -14.35
C SER A 29 0.05 53.19 -15.68
N PHE A 30 -1.08 52.48 -15.76
CA PHE A 30 -1.77 52.24 -17.02
C PHE A 30 -3.01 53.13 -17.04
N THR A 31 -2.83 54.38 -17.45
CA THR A 31 -3.91 55.29 -17.81
C THR A 31 -4.57 54.75 -19.08
N GLY A 32 -5.75 54.14 -18.94
CA GLY A 32 -6.59 53.80 -20.09
C GLY A 32 -7.12 52.37 -20.11
N VAL A 33 -7.67 51.86 -19.01
CA VAL A 33 -8.60 50.72 -19.06
C VAL A 33 -9.77 51.01 -18.14
N SER A 34 -10.98 50.93 -18.70
CA SER A 34 -12.25 51.19 -18.03
C SER A 34 -12.40 50.38 -16.74
N SER A 35 -13.01 51.00 -15.72
CA SER A 35 -13.28 50.44 -14.38
C SER A 35 -13.99 49.08 -14.37
N GLY A 36 -14.60 48.66 -15.49
CA GLY A 36 -15.23 47.35 -15.65
C GLY A 36 -14.26 46.18 -15.83
N LEU A 37 -13.11 46.39 -16.48
CA LEU A 37 -12.17 45.30 -16.81
C LEU A 37 -11.40 44.80 -15.58
N ALA A 38 -11.01 45.69 -14.68
CA ALA A 38 -10.38 45.32 -13.41
C ALA A 38 -11.34 44.54 -12.49
N ALA A 39 -12.62 44.91 -12.47
CA ALA A 39 -13.66 44.19 -11.73
C ALA A 39 -13.92 42.79 -12.33
N MET A 40 -13.89 42.66 -13.65
CA MET A 40 -14.00 41.37 -14.34
C MET A 40 -12.83 40.43 -14.03
N PHE A 41 -11.58 40.93 -14.02
CA PHE A 41 -10.41 40.12 -13.67
C PHE A 41 -10.45 39.59 -12.23
N SER A 42 -10.92 40.41 -11.27
CA SER A 42 -11.09 39.99 -9.88
C SER A 42 -12.19 38.92 -9.71
N LEU A 43 -13.33 39.07 -10.40
CA LEU A 43 -14.41 38.07 -10.43
C LEU A 43 -13.98 36.74 -11.07
N ILE A 44 -13.13 36.79 -12.11
CA ILE A 44 -12.58 35.60 -12.75
C ILE A 44 -11.63 34.86 -11.80
N LEU A 45 -10.71 35.57 -11.14
CA LEU A 45 -9.81 34.97 -10.14
C LEU A 45 -10.58 34.39 -8.95
N TYR A 46 -11.62 35.07 -8.47
CA TYR A 46 -12.47 34.55 -7.39
C TYR A 46 -13.28 33.32 -7.82
N LYS A 47 -13.80 33.30 -9.06
CA LYS A 47 -14.47 32.11 -9.63
C LYS A 47 -13.50 30.94 -9.80
N ILE A 48 -12.28 31.18 -10.29
CA ILE A 48 -11.24 30.15 -10.42
C ILE A 48 -10.86 29.63 -9.03
N TRP A 49 -10.64 30.52 -8.05
CA TRP A 49 -10.30 30.12 -6.68
C TRP A 49 -11.44 29.38 -5.99
N PHE A 50 -12.69 29.81 -6.17
CA PHE A 50 -13.88 29.11 -5.67
C PHE A 50 -14.03 27.74 -6.34
N TRP A 51 -13.78 27.62 -7.65
CA TRP A 51 -13.76 26.34 -8.36
C TRP A 51 -12.63 25.43 -7.88
N VAL A 52 -11.42 25.97 -7.65
CA VAL A 52 -10.29 25.22 -7.12
C VAL A 52 -10.59 24.77 -5.69
N ALA A 53 -11.19 25.61 -4.85
CA ALA A 53 -11.58 25.28 -3.48
C ALA A 53 -12.71 24.22 -3.43
N LEU A 54 -13.74 24.35 -4.28
CA LEU A 54 -14.80 23.35 -4.44
C LEU A 54 -14.25 22.02 -4.95
N CYS A 55 -13.32 22.07 -5.91
CA CYS A 55 -12.65 20.88 -6.42
C CYS A 55 -11.79 20.23 -5.32
N TYR A 56 -11.12 21.03 -4.49
CA TYR A 56 -10.35 20.56 -3.33
C TYR A 56 -11.26 19.94 -2.26
N GLU A 57 -12.39 20.56 -1.94
CA GLU A 57 -13.40 20.02 -1.00
C GLU A 57 -14.03 18.73 -1.53
N PHE A 58 -14.36 18.68 -2.83
CA PHE A 58 -14.92 17.50 -3.49
C PHE A 58 -13.92 16.33 -3.51
N TYR A 59 -12.63 16.61 -3.64
CA TYR A 59 -11.57 15.60 -3.54
C TYR A 59 -11.37 15.08 -2.10
N ILE A 60 -11.61 15.93 -1.09
CA ILE A 60 -11.49 15.59 0.34
C ILE A 60 -12.69 14.77 0.85
N LEU A 61 -13.87 14.89 0.21
CA LEU A 61 -15.11 14.21 0.62
C LEU A 61 -15.14 12.70 0.31
N ARG A 62 -14.28 12.20 -0.57
CA ARG A 62 -14.16 10.76 -0.82
C ARG A 62 -13.17 10.15 0.17
N SER A 63 -13.68 9.65 1.29
CA SER A 63 -12.90 8.77 2.16
C SER A 63 -12.67 7.45 1.42
N TYR A 64 -11.44 7.22 0.99
CA TYR A 64 -11.06 5.94 0.40
C TYR A 64 -10.79 4.93 1.52
N GLN A 65 -11.17 3.67 1.31
CA GLN A 65 -10.96 2.59 2.27
C GLN A 65 -10.46 1.34 1.55
N LEU A 66 -9.55 0.60 2.18
CA LEU A 66 -9.09 -0.67 1.67
C LEU A 66 -10.20 -1.71 1.83
N LEU A 67 -10.54 -2.45 0.77
CA LEU A 67 -11.59 -3.45 0.88
C LEU A 67 -11.18 -4.60 1.82
N ASN A 68 -12.15 -5.05 2.60
CA ASN A 68 -12.02 -6.08 3.60
C ASN A 68 -13.30 -6.93 3.58
N SER A 69 -13.14 -8.21 3.86
CA SER A 69 -14.23 -9.18 3.97
C SER A 69 -15.27 -8.79 5.02
N ASP A 70 -14.85 -8.32 6.20
CA ASP A 70 -15.75 -8.01 7.32
C ASP A 70 -16.55 -6.71 7.09
N ASP A 71 -15.85 -5.60 6.85
CA ASP A 71 -16.47 -4.27 6.77
C ASP A 71 -17.24 -4.04 5.45
N HIS A 72 -16.93 -4.81 4.40
CA HIS A 72 -17.43 -4.54 3.04
C HIS A 72 -18.11 -5.74 2.37
N ALA A 73 -18.51 -6.76 3.12
CA ALA A 73 -19.22 -7.94 2.61
C ALA A 73 -20.44 -7.58 1.75
N ASN A 74 -21.29 -6.68 2.24
CA ASN A 74 -22.53 -6.28 1.54
C ASN A 74 -22.24 -5.56 0.21
N PHE A 75 -21.21 -4.71 0.20
CA PHE A 75 -20.76 -4.01 -1.01
C PHE A 75 -20.17 -4.99 -2.04
N LEU A 76 -19.40 -5.98 -1.58
CA LEU A 76 -18.82 -7.01 -2.43
C LEU A 76 -19.89 -7.90 -3.07
N ARG A 77 -20.88 -8.34 -2.29
CA ARG A 77 -22.01 -9.14 -2.80
C ARG A 77 -22.83 -8.40 -3.85
N LYS A 78 -23.08 -7.09 -3.64
CA LYS A 78 -23.78 -6.24 -4.64
C LYS A 78 -23.02 -6.12 -5.96
N ASN A 79 -21.69 -6.24 -5.93
CA ASN A 79 -20.82 -6.17 -7.10
C ASN A 79 -20.42 -7.56 -7.64
N ASN A 80 -21.17 -8.62 -7.31
CA ASN A 80 -20.91 -10.01 -7.74
C ASN A 80 -19.49 -10.49 -7.42
N ARG A 81 -18.95 -10.09 -6.26
CA ARG A 81 -17.63 -10.50 -5.78
C ARG A 81 -17.76 -11.31 -4.50
N ASN A 82 -16.94 -12.33 -4.37
CA ASN A 82 -16.90 -13.16 -3.18
C ASN A 82 -16.17 -12.42 -2.04
N PRO A 83 -16.82 -12.16 -0.88
CA PRO A 83 -16.17 -11.51 0.25
C PRO A 83 -14.96 -12.27 0.81
N ALA A 84 -14.95 -13.60 0.70
CA ALA A 84 -13.91 -14.44 1.29
C ALA A 84 -12.51 -14.17 0.72
N ASP A 85 -12.43 -13.64 -0.50
CA ASP A 85 -11.16 -13.44 -1.18
C ASP A 85 -10.47 -12.12 -0.76
N TYR A 86 -11.22 -11.16 -0.24
CA TYR A 86 -10.74 -9.82 0.14
C TYR A 86 -10.18 -9.84 1.57
N ARG A 87 -9.04 -10.51 1.74
CA ARG A 87 -8.35 -10.73 3.03
C ARG A 87 -6.96 -10.09 3.10
N PRO A 88 -6.89 -8.74 3.15
CA PRO A 88 -5.62 -8.02 3.33
C PRO A 88 -4.98 -8.25 4.71
N ASP A 89 -5.72 -8.82 5.67
CA ASP A 89 -5.23 -9.22 6.99
C ASP A 89 -4.13 -10.29 6.90
N ILE A 90 -4.22 -11.21 5.93
CA ILE A 90 -3.22 -12.27 5.74
C ILE A 90 -1.87 -11.64 5.33
N VAL A 91 -1.90 -10.66 4.43
CA VAL A 91 -0.70 -9.90 4.01
C VAL A 91 -0.12 -9.15 5.20
N HIS A 92 -0.98 -8.50 5.99
CA HIS A 92 -0.57 -7.73 7.16
C HIS A 92 0.14 -8.60 8.18
N GLN A 93 -0.44 -9.75 8.54
CA GLN A 93 0.17 -10.71 9.46
C GLN A 93 1.48 -11.28 8.91
N ALA A 94 1.52 -11.64 7.63
CA ALA A 94 2.73 -12.10 6.95
C ALA A 94 3.86 -11.08 7.05
N LEU A 95 3.60 -9.82 6.70
CA LEU A 95 4.59 -8.74 6.79
C LEU A 95 5.10 -8.51 8.21
N LEU A 96 4.23 -8.60 9.21
CA LEU A 96 4.64 -8.50 10.61
C LEU A 96 5.60 -9.64 11.00
N MET A 97 5.31 -10.89 10.63
CA MET A 97 6.18 -12.03 10.94
C MET A 97 7.56 -11.88 10.29
N ILE A 98 7.62 -11.40 9.05
CA ILE A 98 8.90 -11.19 8.35
C ILE A 98 9.71 -10.09 9.01
N LEU A 99 9.10 -8.93 9.27
CA LEU A 99 9.84 -7.75 9.74
C LEU A 99 10.25 -7.83 11.21
N ASP A 100 9.60 -8.68 11.99
CA ASP A 100 9.98 -8.97 13.38
C ASP A 100 11.01 -10.09 13.53
N SER A 101 11.16 -10.94 12.52
CA SER A 101 12.10 -12.06 12.55
C SER A 101 13.54 -11.62 12.87
N ARG A 102 14.33 -12.50 13.50
CA ARG A 102 15.73 -12.16 13.85
C ARG A 102 16.55 -11.96 12.60
N ILE A 103 16.20 -12.63 11.50
CA ILE A 103 16.85 -12.43 10.20
C ILE A 103 16.72 -10.98 9.71
N ASN A 104 15.56 -10.34 9.87
CA ASN A 104 15.41 -8.93 9.54
C ASN A 104 16.24 -8.03 10.46
N LYS A 105 16.23 -8.31 11.78
CA LYS A 105 17.01 -7.54 12.76
C LYS A 105 18.52 -7.67 12.58
N SER A 106 18.98 -8.79 12.06
CA SER A 106 20.39 -9.02 11.71
C SER A 106 20.84 -8.33 10.42
N GLY A 107 19.93 -7.65 9.70
CA GLY A 107 20.25 -6.97 8.44
C GLY A 107 20.48 -7.91 7.26
N ARG A 108 20.15 -9.20 7.39
CA ARG A 108 20.36 -10.23 6.36
C ARG A 108 19.22 -10.32 5.35
N LEU A 109 18.08 -9.71 5.65
CA LEU A 109 16.94 -9.62 4.74
C LEU A 109 17.15 -8.47 3.74
N ARG A 110 17.37 -8.78 2.46
CA ARG A 110 17.63 -7.73 1.45
C ARG A 110 16.39 -6.89 1.11
N ALA A 111 15.30 -7.56 0.74
CA ALA A 111 14.05 -6.90 0.36
C ALA A 111 12.88 -7.86 0.53
N VAL A 112 11.69 -7.30 0.76
CA VAL A 112 10.42 -8.02 0.71
C VAL A 112 9.62 -7.44 -0.44
N TYR A 113 9.07 -8.30 -1.28
CA TYR A 113 8.21 -7.89 -2.37
C TYR A 113 6.83 -8.45 -2.14
N VAL A 114 5.79 -7.64 -2.37
CA VAL A 114 4.39 -8.03 -2.28
C VAL A 114 3.78 -7.81 -3.65
N ARG A 115 3.13 -8.83 -4.21
CA ARG A 115 2.50 -8.74 -5.53
C ARG A 115 1.02 -8.98 -5.43
N THR A 116 0.21 -7.99 -5.76
CA THR A 116 -1.24 -8.13 -5.79
C THR A 116 -1.71 -8.93 -7.02
N GLU A 117 -2.92 -9.47 -6.98
CA GLU A 117 -3.54 -10.20 -8.09
C GLU A 117 -3.58 -9.39 -9.40
N LYS A 118 -3.77 -8.07 -9.31
CA LYS A 118 -3.77 -7.15 -10.47
C LYS A 118 -2.38 -6.90 -11.06
N GLY A 119 -1.37 -7.57 -10.54
CA GLY A 119 0.01 -7.40 -10.97
C GLY A 119 0.64 -6.10 -10.45
N ILE A 120 0.12 -5.48 -9.38
CA ILE A 120 0.86 -4.38 -8.75
C ILE A 120 1.95 -4.99 -7.88
N LEU A 121 3.21 -4.67 -8.19
CA LEU A 121 4.36 -5.13 -7.44
C LEU A 121 4.82 -4.03 -6.49
N ILE A 122 4.87 -4.34 -5.20
CA ILE A 122 5.24 -3.43 -4.12
C ILE A 122 6.55 -3.91 -3.52
N GLU A 123 7.54 -3.03 -3.49
CA GLU A 123 8.78 -3.21 -2.75
C GLU A 123 8.62 -2.66 -1.33
N VAL A 124 8.93 -3.51 -0.35
CA VAL A 124 8.95 -3.19 1.07
C VAL A 124 10.38 -3.29 1.57
N LYS A 125 10.88 -2.17 2.11
CA LYS A 125 12.22 -2.12 2.68
C LYS A 125 12.27 -2.77 4.09
N PRO A 126 13.37 -3.43 4.47
CA PRO A 126 13.49 -4.16 5.75
C PRO A 126 13.42 -3.26 7.00
N TYR A 127 13.81 -1.99 6.87
CA TYR A 127 13.77 -1.00 7.95
C TYR A 127 12.39 -0.36 8.15
N VAL A 128 11.37 -0.75 7.38
CA VAL A 128 10.01 -0.22 7.52
C VAL A 128 9.37 -0.75 8.79
N ARG A 129 8.82 0.16 9.60
CA ARG A 129 7.98 -0.19 10.74
C ARG A 129 6.52 -0.25 10.31
N ILE A 130 6.04 -1.46 10.05
CA ILE A 130 4.63 -1.69 9.71
C ILE A 130 3.76 -1.53 10.98
N PRO A 131 2.61 -0.84 10.90
CA PRO A 131 1.66 -0.77 12.01
C PRO A 131 1.18 -2.13 12.49
N ARG A 132 1.03 -2.29 13.81
CA ARG A 132 0.46 -3.50 14.43
C ARG A 132 -1.04 -3.64 14.25
N THR A 133 -1.75 -2.53 14.10
CA THR A 133 -3.20 -2.51 13.94
C THR A 133 -3.57 -2.53 12.46
N PHE A 134 -4.51 -3.39 12.09
CA PHE A 134 -4.95 -3.52 10.71
C PHE A 134 -5.51 -2.21 10.14
N LYS A 135 -6.32 -1.47 10.91
CA LYS A 135 -6.89 -0.17 10.48
C LYS A 135 -5.81 0.84 10.04
N ARG A 136 -4.67 0.90 10.77
CA ARG A 136 -3.57 1.80 10.40
C ARG A 136 -2.79 1.28 9.20
N PHE A 137 -2.60 -0.04 9.11
CA PHE A 137 -2.01 -0.68 7.95
C PHE A 137 -2.81 -0.40 6.66
N ALA A 138 -4.13 -0.54 6.72
CA ALA A 138 -5.04 -0.25 5.61
C ALA A 138 -4.90 1.19 5.10
N GLY A 139 -4.81 2.17 6.01
CA GLY A 139 -4.57 3.56 5.65
C GLY A 139 -3.21 3.81 4.95
N ILE A 140 -2.16 3.11 5.38
CA ILE A 140 -0.83 3.20 4.74
C ILE A 140 -0.87 2.55 3.35
N MET A 141 -1.48 1.38 3.20
CA MET A 141 -1.58 0.69 1.90
C MET A 141 -2.42 1.49 0.91
N LEU A 142 -3.51 2.09 1.38
CA LEU A 142 -4.30 3.05 0.61
C LEU A 142 -3.44 4.23 0.12
N GLN A 143 -2.68 4.85 1.02
CA GLN A 143 -1.80 5.95 0.65
C GLN A 143 -0.72 5.51 -0.35
N LEU A 144 -0.20 4.28 -0.21
CA LEU A 144 0.79 3.71 -1.12
C LEU A 144 0.22 3.55 -2.53
N LEU A 145 -1.01 3.05 -2.65
CA LEU A 145 -1.68 2.89 -3.94
C LEU A 145 -2.01 4.25 -4.60
N GLN A 146 -2.37 5.26 -3.81
CA GLN A 146 -2.65 6.61 -4.31
C GLN A 146 -1.39 7.37 -4.75
N LYS A 147 -0.31 7.29 -3.97
CA LYS A 147 0.93 8.06 -4.19
C LYS A 147 2.03 7.27 -4.91
N LEU A 148 1.82 5.96 -5.11
CA LEU A 148 2.77 4.97 -5.64
C LEU A 148 4.07 4.80 -4.82
N SER A 149 4.30 5.65 -3.82
CA SER A 149 5.45 5.59 -2.93
C SER A 149 5.17 6.26 -1.60
N ILE A 150 5.85 5.80 -0.57
CA ILE A 150 5.82 6.38 0.78
C ILE A 150 7.26 6.60 1.21
N SER A 151 7.57 7.85 1.57
CA SER A 151 8.87 8.24 2.12
C SER A 151 8.81 8.34 3.63
N ALA A 152 9.96 8.16 4.28
CA ALA A 152 10.08 8.38 5.71
C ALA A 152 9.87 9.86 6.05
N VAL A 153 9.32 10.13 7.23
CA VAL A 153 9.15 11.50 7.72
C VAL A 153 10.55 12.11 7.93
N GLY A 154 10.83 13.23 7.26
CA GLY A 154 12.10 13.94 7.36
C GLY A 154 13.27 13.37 6.55
N LYS A 155 13.09 12.25 5.82
CA LYS A 155 14.10 11.71 4.89
C LYS A 155 13.52 11.56 3.49
N ARG A 156 14.36 11.73 2.47
CA ARG A 156 13.97 11.47 1.05
C ARG A 156 13.93 9.98 0.70
N GLU A 157 14.28 9.11 1.64
CA GLU A 157 14.32 7.67 1.44
C GLU A 157 12.91 7.08 1.35
N LYS A 158 12.67 6.30 0.29
CA LYS A 158 11.40 5.64 0.02
C LYS A 158 11.35 4.31 0.78
N LEU A 159 10.38 4.20 1.69
CA LEU A 159 10.12 3.04 2.53
C LEU A 159 9.38 1.94 1.75
N LEU A 160 8.32 2.35 1.07
CA LEU A 160 7.43 1.51 0.28
C LEU A 160 7.33 2.12 -1.11
N ARG A 161 7.43 1.28 -2.14
CA ARG A 161 7.37 1.75 -3.53
C ARG A 161 6.69 0.73 -4.42
N VAL A 162 5.79 1.21 -5.27
CA VAL A 162 5.29 0.43 -6.40
C VAL A 162 6.37 0.39 -7.49
N ILE A 163 6.74 -0.82 -7.90
CA ILE A 163 7.78 -1.12 -8.88
C ILE A 163 7.17 -1.80 -10.11
N LYS A 164 7.91 -1.81 -11.23
CA LYS A 164 7.43 -2.39 -12.49
C LYS A 164 7.57 -3.91 -12.46
N ASN A 165 6.75 -4.62 -13.22
CA ASN A 165 6.98 -6.05 -13.47
C ASN A 165 8.06 -6.24 -14.55
N PRO A 166 8.70 -7.42 -14.63
CA PRO A 166 8.54 -8.62 -13.80
C PRO A 166 9.33 -8.56 -12.48
N VAL A 167 9.00 -9.42 -11.53
CA VAL A 167 9.69 -9.48 -10.23
C VAL A 167 11.14 -9.99 -10.34
N THR A 168 11.42 -10.79 -11.36
CA THR A 168 12.72 -11.41 -11.63
C THR A 168 13.85 -10.40 -11.84
N GLN A 169 13.54 -9.19 -12.31
CA GLN A 169 14.54 -8.15 -12.54
C GLN A 169 15.17 -7.60 -11.24
N TYR A 170 14.50 -7.78 -10.10
CA TYR A 170 14.96 -7.30 -8.80
C TYR A 170 15.57 -8.41 -7.94
N LEU A 171 15.49 -9.65 -8.42
CA LEU A 171 16.12 -10.80 -7.79
C LEU A 171 17.60 -10.86 -8.18
N PRO A 172 18.47 -11.42 -7.32
CA PRO A 172 19.87 -11.60 -7.68
C PRO A 172 19.99 -12.69 -8.74
N ILE A 173 21.08 -12.62 -9.51
CA ILE A 173 21.30 -13.49 -10.67
C ILE A 173 21.41 -14.98 -10.25
N ASN A 174 22.00 -15.27 -9.09
CA ASN A 174 22.14 -16.62 -8.55
C ASN A 174 21.04 -16.98 -7.53
N SER A 175 19.78 -16.64 -7.82
CA SER A 175 18.65 -16.99 -6.94
C SER A 175 17.92 -18.26 -7.35
N ARG A 176 17.57 -19.09 -6.36
CA ARG A 176 16.63 -20.21 -6.53
C ARG A 176 15.26 -19.82 -6.00
N ARG A 177 14.25 -19.82 -6.87
CA ARG A 177 12.86 -19.43 -6.52
C ARG A 177 12.06 -20.67 -6.11
N ILE A 178 11.55 -20.66 -4.89
CA ILE A 178 10.91 -21.80 -4.24
C ILE A 178 9.49 -21.41 -3.85
N GLY A 179 8.51 -22.02 -4.50
CA GLY A 179 7.10 -21.84 -4.17
C GLY A 179 6.68 -22.76 -3.04
N LEU A 180 5.94 -22.22 -2.08
CA LEU A 180 5.25 -23.04 -1.10
C LEU A 180 3.88 -23.44 -1.62
N SER A 181 3.63 -24.75 -1.70
CA SER A 181 2.31 -25.28 -2.03
C SER A 181 2.02 -26.51 -1.20
N HIS A 182 0.85 -26.53 -0.56
CA HIS A 182 0.37 -27.69 0.17
C HIS A 182 0.12 -28.89 -0.75
N SER A 183 -0.32 -28.65 -1.98
CA SER A 183 -0.60 -29.69 -2.98
C SER A 183 0.66 -30.20 -3.71
N SER A 184 1.86 -29.84 -3.26
CA SER A 184 3.10 -30.38 -3.84
C SER A 184 3.40 -31.76 -3.26
N ASP A 185 3.74 -32.73 -4.11
CA ASP A 185 4.16 -34.08 -3.70
C ASP A 185 5.49 -34.08 -2.94
N LYS A 186 6.26 -32.99 -3.06
CA LYS A 186 7.59 -32.84 -2.47
C LYS A 186 7.49 -32.33 -1.03
N LEU A 187 7.17 -33.23 -0.10
CA LEU A 187 7.20 -32.97 1.33
C LEU A 187 8.65 -32.91 1.83
N VAL A 188 9.05 -31.77 2.38
CA VAL A 188 10.44 -31.54 2.83
C VAL A 188 10.49 -30.91 4.22
N ASN A 189 11.48 -31.34 4.99
CA ASN A 189 11.85 -30.64 6.22
C ASN A 189 12.59 -29.34 5.85
N ILE A 190 11.99 -28.19 6.18
CA ILE A 190 12.52 -26.88 5.79
C ILE A 190 13.93 -26.62 6.33
N ASN A 191 14.27 -27.12 7.53
CA ASN A 191 15.58 -26.93 8.13
C ASN A 191 16.66 -27.68 7.34
N GLN A 192 16.38 -28.94 6.98
CA GLN A 192 17.28 -29.75 6.15
C GLN A 192 17.38 -29.19 4.73
N TYR A 193 16.26 -28.75 4.16
CA TYR A 193 16.22 -28.16 2.84
C TYR A 193 17.08 -26.89 2.76
N VAL A 194 16.92 -25.98 3.73
CA VAL A 194 17.74 -24.77 3.82
C VAL A 194 19.21 -25.15 4.04
N ALA A 195 19.52 -26.08 4.95
CA ALA A 195 20.89 -26.53 5.21
C ALA A 195 21.57 -27.12 3.96
N SER A 196 20.83 -27.88 3.15
CA SER A 196 21.34 -28.55 1.94
C SER A 196 21.67 -27.61 0.78
N ALA A 197 21.13 -26.38 0.77
CA ALA A 197 21.45 -25.44 -0.30
C ALA A 197 22.95 -25.06 -0.27
N GLY A 198 23.55 -24.68 -1.40
CA GLY A 198 24.92 -24.16 -1.42
C GLY A 198 25.02 -22.84 -0.65
N SER A 199 26.22 -22.50 -0.16
CA SER A 199 26.51 -21.18 0.44
C SER A 199 26.63 -20.06 -0.59
N ASP A 200 26.64 -20.38 -1.88
CA ASP A 200 26.75 -19.43 -2.98
C ASP A 200 25.39 -19.08 -3.62
N VAL A 201 24.32 -19.78 -3.24
CA VAL A 201 22.99 -19.63 -3.82
C VAL A 201 22.09 -18.80 -2.91
N ASP A 202 21.51 -17.73 -3.45
CA ASP A 202 20.49 -16.94 -2.77
C ASP A 202 19.14 -17.67 -2.83
N LEU A 203 18.53 -17.93 -1.68
CA LEU A 203 17.21 -18.55 -1.62
C LEU A 203 16.13 -17.48 -1.74
N VAL A 204 15.09 -17.77 -2.53
CA VAL A 204 13.93 -16.91 -2.70
C VAL A 204 12.67 -17.72 -2.46
N PHE A 205 11.98 -17.50 -1.35
CA PHE A 205 10.73 -18.21 -1.04
C PHE A 205 9.52 -17.39 -1.45
N VAL A 206 8.65 -18.00 -2.24
CA VAL A 206 7.38 -17.46 -2.75
C VAL A 206 6.24 -18.06 -1.94
N VAL A 207 5.56 -17.22 -1.16
CA VAL A 207 4.46 -17.63 -0.27
C VAL A 207 3.18 -16.91 -0.64
N GLY A 208 2.13 -17.68 -0.97
CA GLY A 208 0.81 -17.14 -1.23
C GLY A 208 0.12 -16.73 0.07
N ALA A 209 -0.19 -15.45 0.23
CA ALA A 209 -1.06 -14.96 1.30
C ALA A 209 -2.45 -14.60 0.75
N MET A 210 -3.09 -15.65 0.24
CA MET A 210 -4.46 -15.68 -0.26
C MET A 210 -5.34 -16.43 0.74
N ALA A 211 -6.64 -16.14 0.73
CA ALA A 211 -7.61 -16.95 1.47
C ALA A 211 -7.74 -18.33 0.84
N HIS A 212 -7.92 -18.36 -0.48
CA HIS A 212 -7.97 -19.53 -1.33
C HIS A 212 -7.27 -19.23 -2.65
N GLY A 213 -6.62 -20.23 -3.24
CA GLY A 213 -5.99 -20.12 -4.54
C GLY A 213 -4.71 -20.92 -4.67
N LYS A 214 -4.00 -20.71 -5.77
CA LYS A 214 -2.74 -21.37 -6.09
C LYS A 214 -1.74 -20.33 -6.59
N ILE A 215 -0.47 -20.55 -6.28
CA ILE A 215 0.63 -19.74 -6.80
C ILE A 215 0.90 -20.16 -8.25
N ASP A 216 1.00 -19.19 -9.17
CA ASP A 216 1.36 -19.47 -10.55
C ASP A 216 2.77 -20.05 -10.66
N LYS A 217 2.95 -20.98 -11.61
CA LYS A 217 4.22 -21.68 -11.82
C LYS A 217 5.35 -20.76 -12.30
N ASP A 218 5.03 -19.66 -12.97
CA ASP A 218 6.05 -18.78 -13.56
C ASP A 218 6.92 -18.05 -12.52
N TYR A 219 6.45 -17.97 -11.27
CA TYR A 219 7.16 -17.27 -10.19
C TYR A 219 8.10 -18.15 -9.39
N ALA A 220 8.00 -19.48 -9.53
CA ALA A 220 8.79 -20.43 -8.76
C ALA A 220 9.39 -21.51 -9.66
N ASP A 221 10.66 -21.82 -9.44
CA ASP A 221 11.37 -22.88 -10.15
C ASP A 221 11.01 -24.26 -9.59
N ASP A 222 10.76 -24.33 -8.28
CA ASP A 222 10.46 -25.56 -7.55
C ASP A 222 9.32 -25.31 -6.56
N PHE A 223 8.43 -26.29 -6.40
CA PHE A 223 7.34 -26.22 -5.43
C PHE A 223 7.54 -27.26 -4.33
N ILE A 224 7.55 -26.80 -3.08
CA ILE A 224 7.72 -27.67 -1.92
C ILE A 224 6.52 -27.58 -0.99
N SER A 225 6.24 -28.69 -0.30
CA SER A 225 5.31 -28.73 0.82
C SER A 225 6.11 -28.87 2.11
N VAL A 226 5.84 -28.01 3.09
CA VAL A 226 6.53 -28.03 4.39
C VAL A 226 5.80 -28.92 5.40
N SER A 227 4.52 -29.19 5.18
CA SER A 227 3.68 -29.96 6.08
C SER A 227 2.60 -30.71 5.29
N GLY A 228 2.24 -31.90 5.78
CA GLY A 228 1.09 -32.65 5.30
C GLY A 228 -0.26 -32.01 5.66
N TYR A 229 -0.25 -30.90 6.41
CA TYR A 229 -1.44 -30.12 6.76
C TYR A 229 -1.46 -28.77 6.03
N PRO A 230 -2.64 -28.23 5.70
CA PRO A 230 -2.75 -26.87 5.18
C PRO A 230 -2.38 -25.88 6.29
N LEU A 231 -1.38 -25.04 6.02
CA LEU A 231 -0.84 -24.07 6.97
C LEU A 231 -1.18 -22.64 6.56
N SER A 232 -1.28 -21.75 7.55
CA SER A 232 -1.42 -20.32 7.28
C SER A 232 -0.15 -19.73 6.70
N ALA A 233 -0.27 -18.71 5.84
CA ALA A 233 0.87 -18.04 5.24
C ALA A 233 1.84 -17.48 6.29
N ALA A 234 1.31 -16.89 7.37
CA ALA A 234 2.11 -16.35 8.48
C ALA A 234 2.92 -17.45 9.20
N TYR A 235 2.33 -18.62 9.41
CA TYR A 235 3.02 -19.74 10.06
C TYR A 235 4.10 -20.33 9.14
N CYS A 236 3.81 -20.51 7.84
CA CYS A 236 4.81 -20.93 6.86
C CYS A 236 6.01 -19.98 6.84
N ILE A 237 5.76 -18.67 6.82
CA ILE A 237 6.81 -17.64 6.89
C ILE A 237 7.63 -17.77 8.17
N SER A 238 6.98 -17.97 9.32
CA SER A 238 7.69 -18.13 10.59
C SER A 238 8.66 -19.30 10.55
N MET A 239 8.23 -20.47 10.05
CA MET A 239 9.10 -21.64 9.89
C MET A 239 10.26 -21.38 8.94
N ILE A 240 10.00 -20.72 7.81
CA ILE A 240 11.05 -20.34 6.85
C ILE A 240 12.06 -19.41 7.52
N THR A 241 11.61 -18.35 8.19
CA THR A 241 12.50 -17.38 8.83
C THR A 241 13.36 -18.02 9.91
N ILE A 242 12.79 -18.91 10.74
CA ILE A 242 13.52 -19.65 11.77
C ILE A 242 14.56 -20.59 11.14
N ALA A 243 14.20 -21.30 10.07
CA ALA A 243 15.13 -22.19 9.36
C ALA A 243 16.32 -21.42 8.76
N LEU A 244 16.08 -20.20 8.27
CA LEU A 244 17.09 -19.36 7.62
C LEU A 244 18.00 -18.62 8.59
N GLU A 245 17.53 -18.37 9.81
CA GLU A 245 18.37 -17.84 10.89
C GLU A 245 19.58 -18.73 11.14
N ALA A 246 19.45 -20.05 11.00
CA ALA A 246 20.54 -21.02 11.20
C ALA A 246 21.64 -20.94 10.12
N LYS A 247 21.31 -20.48 8.90
CA LYS A 247 22.22 -20.51 7.75
C LYS A 247 22.83 -19.15 7.38
N GLY A 248 22.10 -18.06 7.63
CA GLY A 248 22.65 -16.72 7.56
C GLY A 248 22.68 -16.02 6.19
N MET A 249 21.78 -16.35 5.26
CA MET A 249 21.63 -15.62 4.00
C MET A 249 20.21 -15.76 3.41
N LEU A 250 19.55 -14.64 3.05
CA LEU A 250 18.21 -14.69 2.43
C LEU A 250 17.78 -13.42 1.67
N ILE A 251 17.13 -13.60 0.52
CA ILE A 251 16.15 -12.66 -0.04
C ILE A 251 14.75 -13.27 0.05
N LEU A 252 13.88 -12.78 0.94
CA LEU A 252 12.52 -13.34 1.04
C LEU A 252 11.58 -12.61 0.08
N LEU A 253 11.14 -13.29 -0.98
CA LEU A 253 10.14 -12.75 -1.90
C LEU A 253 8.73 -13.20 -1.55
N VAL A 254 8.05 -12.47 -0.68
CA VAL A 254 6.68 -12.82 -0.28
C VAL A 254 5.65 -12.41 -1.34
N ALA A 255 5.56 -13.18 -2.43
CA ALA A 255 4.53 -12.96 -3.47
C ALA A 255 3.12 -13.29 -2.95
N VAL A 256 2.52 -12.31 -2.28
CA VAL A 256 1.16 -12.41 -1.76
C VAL A 256 0.12 -12.01 -2.79
N MET A 257 -0.42 -12.99 -3.53
CA MET A 257 -1.64 -12.76 -4.32
C MET A 257 -2.88 -12.75 -3.42
N GLY A 258 -3.06 -11.68 -2.65
CA GLY A 258 -4.35 -11.33 -2.04
C GLY A 258 -5.23 -10.60 -3.06
N HIS A 259 -6.54 -10.88 -3.03
CA HIS A 259 -7.53 -10.25 -3.89
C HIS A 259 -7.66 -8.76 -3.48
N GLU A 260 -7.22 -7.84 -4.34
CA GLU A 260 -7.48 -6.41 -4.17
C GLU A 260 -8.64 -5.97 -5.08
N PRO A 261 -9.51 -5.05 -4.61
CA PRO A 261 -10.44 -4.36 -5.49
C PRO A 261 -9.66 -3.57 -6.55
N PRO A 262 -10.21 -3.33 -7.75
CA PRO A 262 -9.58 -2.40 -8.69
C PRO A 262 -9.35 -1.06 -8.01
N LEU A 263 -8.30 -0.32 -8.42
CA LEU A 263 -8.04 1.05 -7.96
C LEU A 263 -9.30 1.94 -8.09
N SER A 264 -10.23 1.61 -9.01
CA SER A 264 -11.54 2.25 -9.13
C SER A 264 -12.54 1.97 -7.99
N MET A 265 -12.33 0.91 -7.20
CA MET A 265 -13.20 0.45 -6.10
C MET A 265 -12.64 0.67 -4.69
N ILE A 266 -11.42 1.20 -4.56
CA ILE A 266 -10.92 1.71 -3.27
C ILE A 266 -11.79 2.92 -2.78
N CYS A 267 -12.69 3.39 -3.65
CA CYS A 267 -13.75 4.34 -3.38
C CYS A 267 -14.93 3.70 -2.62
N ILE A 268 -14.97 3.77 -1.29
CA ILE A 268 -16.24 3.68 -0.56
C ILE A 268 -16.49 5.04 0.07
N ASN A 269 -17.27 5.84 -0.65
CA ASN A 269 -17.70 7.16 -0.21
C ASN A 269 -18.26 7.07 1.22
N GLY A 270 -17.57 7.66 2.21
CA GLY A 270 -18.00 7.64 3.61
C GLY A 270 -19.39 8.23 3.85
N SER A 271 -19.96 8.94 2.87
CA SER A 271 -21.34 9.42 2.86
C SER A 271 -22.38 8.29 2.71
N SER A 272 -22.03 7.16 2.08
CA SER A 272 -22.95 6.01 1.93
C SER A 272 -23.00 5.09 3.16
N TYR A 273 -22.13 5.33 4.16
CA TYR A 273 -22.19 4.61 5.43
C TYR A 273 -23.24 5.18 6.39
N LYS A 274 -23.60 6.48 6.25
CA LYS A 274 -24.66 7.12 7.05
C LYS A 274 -26.08 6.85 6.57
N SER A 275 -26.26 6.21 5.41
CA SER A 275 -27.58 5.84 4.90
C SER A 275 -27.87 4.33 4.98
N ALA A 276 -26.94 3.55 5.53
CA ALA A 276 -27.08 2.09 5.70
C ALA A 276 -27.25 1.64 7.16
N PHE A 277 -27.08 2.56 8.12
CA PHE A 277 -27.56 2.45 9.48
C PHE A 277 -28.31 3.76 9.76
N GLY A 278 -29.59 3.65 10.11
CA GLY A 278 -30.51 4.77 10.29
C GLY A 278 -30.08 5.81 11.31
#